data_AF-A0A3M2E9N6-F1
#
_entry.id   AF-A0A3M2E9N6-F1
#
_cell.length_a   1.000
_cell.length_b   1.000
_cell.length_c   1.000
_cell.angle_alpha   90.00
_cell.angle_beta   90.00
_cell.angle_gamma   90.00
#
_symmetry.space_group_name_H-M   'P 1'
#
loop_
_entity.id
_entity.type
_entity.pdbx_description
1 polymer ?
#
loop_
_entity_poly.entity_id
_entity_poly.type
_entity_poly.pdbx_seq_one_letter_code
_entity_poly.pdbx_strand_id
1 'polypeptide(L)'
;MAKFRTPIELFQNEVIAPVIDPQATAPTTPVAGQVYFDTTLGELRWYDGTAWQSAFGGISNVTGTSPVSVNVSNHVANISVALATPSSDGLMPAADKTKLDNATDAPTASTLVLRDAAGNASFNTITITGVPIDSNHAVRKADLDAAIAGIDFQPDVIDVQVDATLDPGVSPATGARYIITNAASLHANFGTISGLQDNDIVEYDGSQWVVAYDVS
;
A
#
# COMPACT_ATOMS: atom_id res chain seq x y z
N MET A 1 42.31 -31.81 64.84
CA MET A 1 43.25 -32.44 63.89
C MET A 1 43.76 -31.35 62.96
N ALA A 2 45.06 -31.06 62.98
CA ALA A 2 45.66 -30.08 62.07
C ALA A 2 45.71 -30.68 60.66
N LYS A 3 45.11 -30.01 59.68
CA LYS A 3 45.10 -30.43 58.28
C LYS A 3 46.43 -30.00 57.65
N PHE A 4 47.28 -30.95 57.25
CA PHE A 4 48.52 -30.64 56.55
C PHE A 4 48.21 -30.24 55.10
N ARG A 5 48.47 -28.98 54.75
CA ARG A 5 48.62 -28.56 53.35
C ARG A 5 50.12 -28.49 53.04
N THR A 6 50.74 -29.62 52.76
CA THR A 6 52.08 -29.61 52.17
C THR A 6 51.93 -29.55 50.65
N PRO A 7 52.49 -28.54 49.97
CA PRO A 7 52.48 -28.48 48.51
C PRO A 7 53.11 -29.74 47.89
N ILE A 8 52.56 -30.19 46.76
CA ILE A 8 53.15 -31.25 45.94
C ILE A 8 53.72 -30.62 44.67
N GLU A 9 55.02 -30.78 44.46
CA GLU A 9 55.68 -30.40 43.21
C GLU A 9 55.53 -31.54 42.21
N LEU A 10 54.88 -31.29 41.07
CA LEU A 10 54.66 -32.31 40.05
C LEU A 10 55.83 -32.47 39.07
N PHE A 11 56.82 -31.57 39.07
CA PHE A 11 57.98 -31.61 38.17
C PHE A 11 57.63 -31.85 36.69
N GLN A 12 56.55 -31.22 36.21
CA GLN A 12 56.00 -31.39 34.85
C GLN A 12 55.43 -32.79 34.55
N ASN A 13 55.32 -33.67 35.54
CA ASN A 13 54.63 -34.94 35.39
C ASN A 13 53.13 -34.71 35.25
N GLU A 14 52.49 -35.51 34.40
CA GLU A 14 51.04 -35.51 34.25
C GLU A 14 50.37 -36.30 35.38
N VAL A 15 49.12 -35.93 35.68
CA VAL A 15 48.21 -36.80 36.41
C VAL A 15 47.36 -37.51 35.37
N ILE A 16 47.44 -38.84 35.32
CA ILE A 16 46.68 -39.64 34.36
C ILE A 16 45.28 -39.89 34.91
N ALA A 17 44.25 -39.52 34.13
CA ALA A 17 42.83 -39.69 34.46
C ALA A 17 42.44 -39.21 35.89
N PRO A 18 42.80 -37.97 36.29
CA PRO A 18 42.42 -37.46 37.60
C PRO A 18 40.91 -37.28 37.69
N VAL A 19 40.34 -37.66 38.84
CA VAL A 19 39.02 -37.16 39.24
C VAL A 19 39.24 -35.84 39.95
N ILE A 20 38.74 -34.76 39.35
CA ILE A 20 38.68 -33.44 40.01
C ILE A 20 37.53 -33.45 40.99
N ASP A 21 37.73 -32.86 42.17
CA ASP A 21 36.79 -32.86 43.30
C ASP A 21 35.34 -32.52 42.85
N PRO A 22 34.42 -33.50 42.79
CA PRO A 22 33.07 -33.28 42.31
C PRO A 22 32.20 -32.76 43.44
N GLN A 23 31.71 -31.52 43.32
CA GLN A 23 30.90 -30.86 44.34
C GLN A 23 29.64 -30.24 43.72
N ALA A 24 28.49 -30.37 44.39
CA ALA A 24 27.24 -29.73 43.95
C ALA A 24 27.13 -28.26 44.37
N THR A 25 27.95 -27.85 45.35
CA THR A 25 28.04 -26.49 45.88
C THR A 25 29.50 -26.07 45.98
N ALA A 26 29.78 -24.82 45.63
CA ALA A 26 31.13 -24.27 45.67
C ALA A 26 31.76 -24.33 47.08
N PRO A 27 33.07 -24.64 47.21
CA PRO A 27 33.77 -24.58 48.49
C PRO A 27 33.66 -23.19 49.14
N THR A 28 33.40 -23.17 50.45
CA THR A 28 33.12 -21.94 51.23
C THR A 28 34.36 -21.22 51.74
N THR A 29 35.53 -21.86 51.69
CA THR A 29 36.85 -21.28 52.07
C THR A 29 37.89 -21.52 50.98
N PRO A 30 37.66 -21.01 49.76
CA PRO A 30 38.53 -21.27 48.62
C PRO A 30 39.87 -20.53 48.72
N VAL A 31 40.88 -21.04 48.02
CA VAL A 31 42.18 -20.36 47.81
C VAL A 31 42.31 -20.00 46.34
N ALA A 32 42.92 -18.86 46.02
CA ALA A 32 43.17 -18.46 44.63
C ALA A 32 43.89 -19.58 43.86
N GLY A 33 43.40 -19.88 42.65
CA GLY A 33 43.88 -20.99 41.81
C GLY A 33 43.30 -22.36 42.14
N GLN A 34 42.47 -22.51 43.18
CA GLN A 34 41.80 -23.79 43.48
C GLN A 34 40.82 -24.15 42.35
N VAL A 35 40.72 -25.44 42.04
CA VAL A 35 39.78 -25.99 41.04
C VAL A 35 38.85 -27.04 41.67
N TYR A 36 37.60 -27.12 41.19
CA TYR A 36 36.66 -28.21 41.48
C TYR A 36 35.77 -28.46 40.26
N PHE A 37 35.10 -29.62 40.22
CA PHE A 37 34.11 -29.92 39.19
C PHE A 37 32.71 -29.69 39.76
N ASP A 38 31.98 -28.71 39.22
CA ASP A 38 30.61 -28.41 39.63
C ASP A 38 29.66 -29.42 39.01
N THR A 39 29.10 -30.32 39.81
CA THR A 39 28.21 -31.39 39.32
C THR A 39 26.81 -30.88 38.95
N THR A 40 26.42 -29.70 39.43
CA THR A 40 25.14 -29.08 39.08
C THR A 40 25.20 -28.46 37.68
N LEU A 41 26.31 -27.77 37.39
CA LEU A 41 26.54 -27.12 36.10
C LEU A 41 27.28 -28.01 35.07
N GLY A 42 27.92 -29.08 35.53
CA GLY A 42 28.69 -30.00 34.69
C GLY A 42 30.01 -29.41 34.19
N GLU A 43 30.61 -28.47 34.92
CA GLU A 43 31.79 -27.74 34.46
C GLU A 43 32.93 -27.66 35.48
N LEU A 44 34.17 -27.54 34.97
CA LEU A 44 35.35 -27.24 35.78
C LEU A 44 35.30 -25.76 36.19
N ARG A 45 35.42 -25.49 37.49
CA ARG A 45 35.48 -24.15 38.06
C ARG A 45 36.85 -23.88 38.64
N TRP A 46 37.32 -22.64 38.55
CA TRP A 46 38.54 -22.18 39.21
C TRP A 46 38.28 -20.92 40.03
N TYR A 47 38.92 -20.77 41.19
CA TYR A 47 38.73 -19.60 42.04
C TYR A 47 39.78 -18.53 41.71
N ASP A 48 39.35 -17.33 41.33
CA ASP A 48 40.25 -16.24 40.93
C ASP A 48 40.84 -15.45 42.11
N GLY A 49 40.49 -15.82 43.34
CA GLY A 49 40.82 -15.08 44.56
C GLY A 49 39.67 -14.23 45.10
N THR A 50 38.60 -14.06 44.32
CA THR A 50 37.39 -13.32 44.69
C THR A 50 36.11 -14.12 44.43
N ALA A 51 35.99 -14.78 43.27
CA ALA A 51 34.85 -15.56 42.85
C ALA A 51 35.27 -16.84 42.11
N TRP A 52 34.34 -17.81 42.08
CA TRP A 52 34.48 -18.99 41.24
C TRP A 52 34.14 -18.63 39.80
N GLN A 53 35.05 -18.94 38.87
CA GLN A 53 34.91 -18.73 37.43
C GLN A 53 34.74 -20.07 36.71
N SER A 54 34.08 -20.07 35.55
CA SER A 54 34.12 -21.22 34.66
C SER A 54 35.51 -21.32 34.02
N ALA A 55 36.04 -22.54 33.93
CA ALA A 55 37.24 -22.81 33.16
C ALA A 55 36.93 -22.91 31.65
N PHE A 56 35.66 -22.96 31.26
CA PHE A 56 35.22 -22.82 29.88
C PHE A 56 34.99 -21.34 29.58
N GLY A 57 35.57 -20.83 28.49
CA GLY A 57 35.30 -19.47 28.01
C GLY A 57 33.86 -19.37 27.51
N GLY A 58 33.08 -18.42 28.05
CA GLY A 58 31.66 -18.28 27.78
C GLY A 58 31.23 -16.91 27.36
N ILE A 59 30.04 -16.85 26.75
CA ILE A 59 29.30 -15.60 26.58
C ILE A 59 28.87 -15.12 27.97
N SER A 60 29.55 -14.10 28.49
CA SER A 60 29.26 -13.51 29.80
C SER A 60 28.11 -12.52 29.79
N ASN A 61 27.84 -11.89 28.64
CA ASN A 61 26.69 -11.01 28.45
C ASN A 61 26.35 -10.82 26.97
N VAL A 62 25.06 -10.83 26.63
CA VAL A 62 24.50 -10.33 25.36
C VAL A 62 23.25 -9.57 25.73
N THR A 63 23.14 -8.32 25.29
CA THR A 63 22.00 -7.45 25.59
C THR A 63 21.24 -7.11 24.31
N GLY A 64 19.92 -7.11 24.40
CA GLY A 64 19.01 -6.62 23.37
C GLY A 64 17.89 -5.81 24.02
N THR A 65 17.32 -4.88 23.26
CA THR A 65 16.07 -4.20 23.63
C THR A 65 14.95 -4.73 22.74
N SER A 66 13.70 -4.65 23.21
CA SER A 66 12.53 -4.94 22.37
C SER A 66 12.66 -4.27 20.99
N PRO A 67 12.40 -4.98 19.88
CA PRO A 67 11.78 -6.31 19.77
C PRO A 67 12.75 -7.51 19.85
N VAL A 68 14.04 -7.28 20.08
CA VAL A 68 15.05 -8.34 20.17
C VAL A 68 15.03 -8.94 21.57
N SER A 69 14.86 -10.27 21.65
CA SER A 69 15.00 -11.00 22.91
C SER A 69 16.29 -11.83 22.89
N VAL A 70 16.98 -11.81 24.02
CA VAL A 70 18.22 -12.53 24.21
C VAL A 70 18.07 -13.44 25.42
N ASN A 71 18.35 -14.73 25.23
CA ASN A 71 18.44 -15.70 26.31
C ASN A 71 19.81 -16.38 26.26
N VAL A 72 20.63 -16.15 27.29
CA VAL A 72 21.90 -16.87 27.46
C VAL A 72 21.67 -17.97 28.48
N SER A 73 21.87 -19.22 28.05
CA SER A 73 21.80 -20.39 28.91
C SER A 73 22.89 -21.36 28.51
N ASN A 74 23.61 -21.88 29.51
CA ASN A 74 24.71 -22.82 29.33
C ASN A 74 25.67 -22.45 28.18
N HIS A 75 26.17 -21.22 28.18
CA HIS A 75 27.14 -20.71 27.21
C HIS A 75 26.63 -20.57 25.76
N VAL A 76 25.33 -20.76 25.51
CA VAL A 76 24.69 -20.53 24.22
C VAL A 76 23.77 -19.31 24.29
N ALA A 77 23.98 -18.34 23.41
CA ALA A 77 23.10 -17.20 23.24
C ALA A 77 22.03 -17.50 22.18
N ASN A 78 20.78 -17.60 22.61
CA ASN A 78 19.63 -17.65 21.72
C ASN A 78 19.13 -16.23 21.50
N ILE A 79 19.16 -15.77 20.26
CA ILE A 79 18.70 -14.43 19.87
C ILE A 79 17.51 -14.60 18.95
N SER A 80 16.40 -13.94 19.29
CA SER A 80 15.20 -13.93 18.45
C SER A 80 14.62 -12.54 18.34
N VAL A 81 13.75 -12.34 17.35
CA VAL A 81 13.03 -11.10 17.12
C VAL A 81 11.54 -11.37 17.21
N ALA A 82 10.84 -10.55 17.99
CA ALA A 82 9.39 -10.60 18.05
C ALA A 82 8.79 -10.11 16.72
N LEU A 83 7.89 -10.91 16.14
CA LEU A 83 7.10 -10.47 14.99
C LEU A 83 6.10 -9.40 15.44
N ALA A 84 5.86 -8.42 14.58
CA ALA A 84 4.82 -7.43 14.84
C ALA A 84 3.44 -8.08 14.72
N THR A 85 2.55 -7.76 15.66
CA THR A 85 1.13 -8.13 15.60
C THR A 85 0.28 -6.87 15.43
N PRO A 86 -1.02 -7.00 15.11
CA PRO A 86 -1.92 -5.84 15.08
C PRO A 86 -2.08 -5.12 16.44
N SER A 87 -1.63 -5.71 17.55
CA SER A 87 -1.80 -5.20 18.91
C SER A 87 -0.51 -4.95 19.68
N SER A 88 0.65 -5.30 19.12
CA SER A 88 1.96 -5.12 19.74
C SER A 88 3.03 -4.82 18.71
N ASP A 89 3.90 -3.86 19.04
CA ASP A 89 5.09 -3.56 18.26
C ASP A 89 6.01 -4.79 18.24
N GLY A 90 6.66 -5.01 17.10
CA GLY A 90 7.68 -6.03 16.90
C GLY A 90 8.78 -5.47 15.99
N LEU A 91 9.14 -6.18 14.93
CA LEU A 91 10.04 -5.68 13.87
C LEU A 91 9.58 -4.37 13.19
N MET A 92 8.32 -3.99 13.38
CA MET A 92 7.74 -2.71 12.99
C MET A 92 6.62 -2.34 13.98
N PRO A 93 6.16 -1.07 14.01
CA PRO A 93 5.06 -0.66 14.87
C PRO A 93 3.77 -1.43 14.56
N ALA A 94 2.97 -1.73 15.60
CA ALA A 94 1.67 -2.38 15.47
C ALA A 94 0.76 -1.62 14.50
N ALA A 95 0.80 -0.29 14.55
CA ALA A 95 0.01 0.59 13.68
C ALA A 95 0.32 0.36 12.19
N ASP A 96 1.59 0.15 11.83
CA ASP A 96 1.95 -0.11 10.43
C ASP A 96 1.63 -1.56 10.04
N LYS A 97 1.67 -2.51 10.99
CA LYS A 97 1.20 -3.89 10.78
C LYS A 97 -0.28 -3.94 10.49
N THR A 98 -1.09 -3.16 11.21
CA THR A 98 -2.52 -3.03 10.94
C THR A 98 -2.78 -2.48 9.53
N LYS A 99 -2.02 -1.47 9.07
CA LYS A 99 -2.17 -0.94 7.71
C LYS A 99 -1.84 -1.97 6.63
N LEU A 100 -0.85 -2.84 6.89
CA LEU A 100 -0.44 -3.90 5.99
C LEU A 100 -1.44 -5.07 5.98
N ASP A 101 -1.94 -5.49 7.14
CA ASP A 101 -2.90 -6.58 7.27
C ASP A 101 -4.27 -6.23 6.70
N ASN A 102 -4.66 -4.97 6.81
CA ASN A 102 -5.91 -4.45 6.27
C ASN A 102 -5.77 -3.94 4.83
N ALA A 103 -4.60 -4.11 4.20
CA ALA A 103 -4.39 -3.65 2.84
C ALA A 103 -5.32 -4.42 1.88
N THR A 104 -5.97 -3.70 0.96
CA THR A 104 -7.01 -4.26 0.08
C THR A 104 -7.09 -3.46 -1.22
N ASP A 105 -7.71 -4.05 -2.25
CA ASP A 105 -8.07 -3.39 -3.50
C ASP A 105 -9.28 -2.44 -3.38
N ALA A 106 -10.04 -2.53 -2.28
CA ALA A 106 -11.17 -1.65 -1.99
C ALA A 106 -10.72 -0.27 -1.47
N PRO A 107 -11.51 0.81 -1.64
CA PRO A 107 -11.18 2.16 -1.19
C PRO A 107 -11.41 2.31 0.33
N THR A 108 -10.68 1.54 1.14
CA THR A 108 -10.79 1.55 2.59
C THR A 108 -9.90 2.65 3.19
N ALA A 109 -10.43 3.40 4.15
CA ALA A 109 -9.68 4.48 4.79
C ALA A 109 -8.54 3.95 5.65
N SER A 110 -7.41 4.67 5.66
CA SER A 110 -6.23 4.37 6.51
C SER A 110 -5.57 3.01 6.27
N THR A 111 -5.71 2.43 5.07
CA THR A 111 -5.04 1.19 4.67
C THR A 111 -4.11 1.43 3.47
N LEU A 112 -3.15 0.53 3.27
CA LEU A 112 -2.39 0.50 2.01
C LEU A 112 -3.27 -0.08 0.89
N VAL A 113 -2.95 0.29 -0.36
CA VAL A 113 -3.65 -0.23 -1.55
C VAL A 113 -2.98 -1.52 -2.01
N LEU A 114 -3.79 -2.56 -2.25
CA LEU A 114 -3.39 -3.76 -2.98
C LEU A 114 -4.12 -3.83 -4.32
N ARG A 115 -3.78 -4.84 -5.12
CA ARG A 115 -4.50 -5.18 -6.34
C ARG A 115 -5.32 -6.45 -6.13
N ASP A 116 -6.46 -6.54 -6.79
CA ASP A 116 -7.26 -7.74 -6.86
C ASP A 116 -6.58 -8.83 -7.72
N ALA A 117 -7.23 -9.99 -7.85
CA ALA A 117 -6.72 -11.10 -8.65
C ALA A 117 -6.60 -10.80 -10.15
N ALA A 118 -7.30 -9.77 -10.64
CA ALA A 118 -7.26 -9.31 -12.03
C ALA A 118 -6.26 -8.15 -12.22
N GLY A 119 -5.60 -7.68 -11.15
CA GLY A 119 -4.63 -6.60 -11.20
C GLY A 119 -5.23 -5.19 -11.05
N ASN A 120 -6.50 -5.06 -10.66
CA ASN A 120 -7.18 -3.78 -10.49
C ASN A 120 -7.12 -3.29 -9.04
N ALA A 121 -7.33 -1.99 -8.86
CA ALA A 121 -7.58 -1.36 -7.55
C ALA A 121 -8.71 -0.34 -7.72
N SER A 122 -9.51 -0.17 -6.68
CA SER A 122 -10.67 0.72 -6.70
C SER A 122 -10.46 1.92 -5.78
N PHE A 123 -10.91 3.08 -6.25
CA PHE A 123 -10.77 4.37 -5.57
C PHE A 123 -12.12 5.08 -5.61
N ASN A 124 -12.53 5.72 -4.50
CA ASN A 124 -13.77 6.50 -4.48
C ASN A 124 -13.66 7.74 -5.39
N THR A 125 -12.51 8.42 -5.33
CA THR A 125 -12.16 9.55 -6.20
C THR A 125 -10.66 9.56 -6.42
N ILE A 126 -10.22 9.97 -7.62
CA ILE A 126 -8.80 10.13 -7.96
C ILE A 126 -8.58 11.57 -8.39
N THR A 127 -7.62 12.26 -7.77
CA THR A 127 -7.20 13.60 -8.18
C THR A 127 -5.96 13.50 -9.05
N ILE A 128 -6.07 13.91 -10.32
CA ILE A 128 -4.97 13.92 -11.28
C ILE A 128 -4.60 15.38 -11.55
N THR A 129 -3.37 15.78 -11.21
CA THR A 129 -2.89 17.16 -11.37
C THR A 129 -2.17 17.39 -12.70
N GLY A 130 -1.48 16.36 -13.22
CA GLY A 130 -0.75 16.42 -14.49
C GLY A 130 -1.67 16.40 -15.72
N VAL A 131 -1.20 16.95 -16.84
CA VAL A 131 -1.88 16.83 -18.15
C VAL A 131 -1.56 15.45 -18.74
N PRO A 132 -2.54 14.68 -19.21
CA PRO A 132 -2.29 13.39 -19.88
C PRO A 132 -1.51 13.59 -21.19
N ILE A 133 -0.33 12.96 -21.32
CA ILE A 133 0.49 12.99 -22.55
C ILE A 133 0.54 11.64 -23.31
N ASP A 134 0.55 10.51 -22.59
CA ASP A 134 0.49 9.16 -23.16
C ASP A 134 -0.95 8.62 -23.26
N SER A 135 -1.20 7.77 -24.25
CA SER A 135 -2.50 7.13 -24.49
C SER A 135 -2.97 6.18 -23.37
N ASN A 136 -2.06 5.78 -22.47
CA ASN A 136 -2.39 4.92 -21.33
C ASN A 136 -2.70 5.73 -20.05
N HIS A 137 -2.63 7.06 -20.10
CA HIS A 137 -3.00 7.89 -18.96
C HIS A 137 -4.51 8.00 -18.81
N ALA A 138 -4.96 8.15 -17.56
CA ALA A 138 -6.33 8.54 -17.27
C ALA A 138 -6.56 10.01 -17.66
N VAL A 139 -7.73 10.30 -18.22
CA VAL A 139 -8.14 11.66 -18.65
C VAL A 139 -8.72 12.42 -17.46
N ARG A 140 -8.41 13.71 -17.32
CA ARG A 140 -9.03 14.57 -16.29
C ARG A 140 -10.41 15.00 -16.74
N LYS A 141 -11.33 15.25 -15.79
CA LYS A 141 -12.65 15.82 -16.12
C LYS A 141 -12.53 17.11 -16.94
N ALA A 142 -11.58 17.98 -16.61
CA ALA A 142 -11.36 19.23 -17.35
C ALA A 142 -10.98 19.01 -18.82
N ASP A 143 -10.21 17.97 -19.13
CA ASP A 143 -9.83 17.64 -20.51
C ASP A 143 -11.03 17.12 -21.30
N LEU A 144 -11.88 16.29 -20.65
CA LEU A 144 -13.14 15.83 -21.23
C LEU A 144 -14.12 16.98 -21.46
N ASP A 145 -14.29 17.86 -20.47
CA ASP A 145 -15.17 19.02 -20.57
C ASP A 145 -14.72 19.96 -21.71
N ALA A 146 -13.41 20.16 -21.87
CA ALA A 146 -12.85 20.95 -22.97
C ALA A 146 -13.08 20.29 -24.34
N ALA A 147 -12.97 18.97 -24.44
CA ALA A 147 -13.25 18.24 -25.67
C ALA A 147 -14.74 18.32 -26.06
N ILE A 148 -15.64 18.30 -25.08
CA ILE A 148 -17.10 18.38 -25.31
C ILE A 148 -17.55 19.81 -25.58
N ALA A 149 -16.87 20.83 -25.03
CA ALA A 149 -17.27 22.23 -25.21
C ALA A 149 -17.32 22.69 -26.69
N GLY A 150 -16.60 22.01 -27.58
CA GLY A 150 -16.64 22.28 -29.02
C GLY A 150 -17.72 21.51 -29.78
N ILE A 151 -18.51 20.66 -29.12
CA ILE A 151 -19.57 19.87 -29.74
C ILE A 151 -20.90 20.63 -29.55
N ASP A 152 -21.46 21.10 -30.65
CA ASP A 152 -22.83 21.62 -30.69
C ASP A 152 -23.81 20.45 -30.93
N PHE A 153 -24.57 20.08 -29.89
CA PHE A 153 -25.59 19.04 -30.01
C PHE A 153 -26.85 19.62 -30.62
N GLN A 154 -27.15 19.25 -31.87
CA GLN A 154 -28.38 19.64 -32.55
C GLN A 154 -29.61 19.00 -31.87
N PRO A 155 -30.61 19.78 -31.43
CA PRO A 155 -31.89 19.24 -30.96
C PRO A 155 -32.61 18.42 -32.05
N ASP A 156 -33.54 17.55 -31.62
CA ASP A 156 -34.36 16.73 -32.52
C ASP A 156 -35.06 17.57 -33.59
N VAL A 157 -35.06 17.04 -34.81
CA VAL A 157 -35.87 17.56 -35.92
C VAL A 157 -37.15 16.74 -36.04
N ILE A 158 -38.26 17.41 -36.36
CA ILE A 158 -39.58 16.78 -36.44
C ILE A 158 -39.70 15.95 -37.71
N ASP A 159 -39.24 16.51 -38.83
CA ASP A 159 -39.28 15.83 -40.13
C ASP A 159 -38.34 16.53 -41.13
N VAL A 160 -38.32 16.03 -42.37
CA VAL A 160 -37.55 16.56 -43.49
C VAL A 160 -38.50 17.08 -44.57
N GLN A 161 -38.41 18.38 -44.88
CA GLN A 161 -39.05 18.95 -46.05
C GLN A 161 -38.20 18.68 -47.30
N VAL A 162 -38.83 18.17 -48.36
CA VAL A 162 -38.16 17.79 -49.61
C VAL A 162 -38.75 18.47 -50.84
N ASP A 163 -40.08 18.57 -50.92
CA ASP A 163 -40.78 18.90 -52.17
C ASP A 163 -42.05 19.77 -51.95
N ALA A 164 -42.03 20.60 -50.92
CA ALA A 164 -43.14 21.47 -50.51
C ALA A 164 -44.43 20.73 -50.07
N THR A 165 -44.38 19.41 -49.82
CA THR A 165 -45.56 18.65 -49.38
C THR A 165 -45.74 18.63 -47.86
N LEU A 166 -44.65 18.77 -47.10
CA LEU A 166 -44.70 18.80 -45.64
C LEU A 166 -45.19 20.17 -45.16
N ASP A 167 -46.35 20.19 -44.51
CA ASP A 167 -46.92 21.40 -43.91
C ASP A 167 -46.54 21.50 -42.42
N PRO A 168 -45.77 22.52 -42.00
CA PRO A 168 -45.46 22.76 -40.58
C PRO A 168 -46.67 23.28 -39.78
N GLY A 169 -47.78 23.58 -40.46
CA GLY A 169 -48.99 24.16 -39.90
C GLY A 169 -48.94 25.68 -39.79
N VAL A 170 -50.10 26.31 -39.58
CA VAL A 170 -50.24 27.77 -39.47
C VAL A 170 -49.87 28.34 -38.10
N SER A 171 -49.60 27.47 -37.12
CA SER A 171 -49.17 27.84 -35.77
C SER A 171 -48.24 26.75 -35.20
N PRO A 172 -47.00 26.64 -35.70
CA PRO A 172 -46.03 25.68 -35.19
C PRO A 172 -45.70 25.95 -33.71
N ALA A 173 -45.27 24.91 -32.99
CA ALA A 173 -44.75 25.09 -31.64
C ALA A 173 -43.39 25.79 -31.68
N THR A 174 -43.11 26.70 -30.75
CA THR A 174 -41.77 27.28 -30.58
C THR A 174 -40.75 26.17 -30.35
N GLY A 175 -39.64 26.22 -31.09
CA GLY A 175 -38.62 25.18 -31.08
C GLY A 175 -38.93 23.98 -31.98
N ALA A 176 -39.99 24.02 -32.79
CA ALA A 176 -40.19 23.05 -33.87
C ALA A 176 -39.06 23.18 -34.88
N ARG A 177 -38.45 22.06 -35.30
CA ARG A 177 -37.30 22.04 -36.22
C ARG A 177 -37.54 21.12 -37.39
N TYR A 178 -37.07 21.51 -38.57
CA TYR A 178 -37.15 20.70 -39.79
C TYR A 178 -35.84 20.80 -40.58
N ILE A 179 -35.49 19.73 -41.28
CA ILE A 179 -34.43 19.77 -42.30
C ILE A 179 -35.06 20.19 -43.62
N ILE A 180 -34.51 21.19 -44.28
CA ILE A 180 -34.98 21.63 -45.60
C ILE A 180 -33.99 21.14 -46.65
N THR A 181 -34.31 20.08 -47.38
CA THR A 181 -33.38 19.53 -48.39
C THR A 181 -33.46 20.23 -49.74
N ASN A 182 -34.48 21.06 -49.98
CA ASN A 182 -34.64 21.88 -51.18
C ASN A 182 -35.30 23.22 -50.83
N ALA A 183 -34.51 24.29 -50.74
CA ALA A 183 -34.97 25.63 -50.38
C ALA A 183 -35.87 26.27 -51.45
N ALA A 184 -35.77 25.85 -52.72
CA ALA A 184 -36.62 26.34 -53.80
C ALA A 184 -38.04 25.74 -53.76
N SER A 185 -38.23 24.62 -53.06
CA SER A 185 -39.49 23.89 -52.92
C SER A 185 -39.94 23.87 -51.46
N LEU A 186 -40.18 25.05 -50.88
CA LEU A 186 -40.63 25.21 -49.51
C LEU A 186 -42.15 25.35 -49.44
N HIS A 187 -42.80 24.60 -48.53
CA HIS A 187 -44.24 24.78 -48.28
C HIS A 187 -44.52 26.21 -47.77
N ALA A 188 -45.63 26.81 -48.23
CA ALA A 188 -45.93 28.22 -47.99
C ALA A 188 -45.99 28.60 -46.49
N ASN A 189 -46.38 27.67 -45.61
CA ASN A 189 -46.48 27.91 -44.16
C ASN A 189 -45.12 28.01 -43.44
N PHE A 190 -43.99 27.68 -44.10
CA PHE A 190 -42.66 28.06 -43.60
C PHE A 190 -42.37 29.56 -43.83
N GLY A 191 -43.13 30.22 -44.70
CA GLY A 191 -42.93 31.63 -45.02
C GLY A 191 -41.65 31.91 -45.80
N THR A 192 -41.08 33.09 -45.60
CA THR A 192 -39.78 33.48 -46.18
C THR A 192 -38.72 33.41 -45.10
N ILE A 193 -37.75 32.52 -45.27
CA ILE A 193 -36.65 32.31 -44.32
C ILE A 193 -35.39 32.99 -44.90
N SER A 194 -34.82 33.93 -44.14
CA SER A 194 -33.61 34.63 -44.57
C SER A 194 -32.39 33.72 -44.47
N GLY A 195 -31.57 33.69 -45.53
CA GLY A 195 -30.33 32.91 -45.57
C GLY A 195 -30.52 31.40 -45.78
N LEU A 196 -31.74 30.93 -46.03
CA LEU A 196 -32.04 29.51 -46.24
C LEU A 196 -31.36 28.96 -47.51
N GLN A 197 -30.64 27.86 -47.34
CA GLN A 197 -30.04 27.05 -48.39
C GLN A 197 -30.46 25.58 -48.27
N ASP A 198 -30.06 24.76 -49.25
CA ASP A 198 -30.36 23.33 -49.25
C ASP A 198 -29.59 22.61 -48.13
N ASN A 199 -30.33 21.76 -47.42
CA ASN A 199 -29.93 20.93 -46.27
C ASN A 199 -29.87 21.64 -44.92
N ASP A 200 -30.19 22.94 -44.86
CA ASP A 200 -30.24 23.69 -43.59
C ASP A 200 -31.29 23.13 -42.63
N ILE A 201 -31.01 23.31 -41.33
CA ILE A 201 -31.99 23.07 -40.28
C ILE A 201 -32.64 24.40 -39.93
N VAL A 202 -33.96 24.45 -40.00
CA VAL A 202 -34.75 25.62 -39.60
C VAL A 202 -35.44 25.38 -38.28
N GLU A 203 -35.63 26.43 -37.50
CA GLU A 203 -36.34 26.41 -36.22
C GLU A 203 -37.37 27.53 -36.16
N TYR A 204 -38.53 27.24 -35.57
CA TYR A 204 -39.55 28.25 -35.31
C TYR A 204 -39.27 28.97 -33.99
N ASP A 205 -38.90 30.26 -34.03
CA ASP A 205 -38.54 31.07 -32.86
C ASP A 205 -39.75 31.55 -32.02
N GLY A 206 -40.95 31.14 -32.42
CA GLY A 206 -42.22 31.57 -31.84
C GLY A 206 -42.91 32.68 -32.64
N SER A 207 -42.22 33.31 -33.59
CA SER A 207 -42.78 34.31 -34.50
C SER A 207 -42.54 33.97 -35.96
N GLN A 208 -41.39 33.39 -36.30
CA GLN A 208 -41.00 33.06 -37.67
C GLN A 208 -40.04 31.86 -37.70
N TRP A 209 -39.85 31.32 -38.89
CA TRP A 209 -38.82 30.32 -39.15
C TRP A 209 -37.47 30.99 -39.41
N VAL A 210 -36.42 30.51 -38.74
CA VAL A 210 -35.05 30.99 -38.90
C VAL A 210 -34.11 29.81 -39.17
N VAL A 211 -32.99 30.03 -39.85
CA VAL A 211 -31.94 29.02 -39.99
C VAL A 211 -31.27 28.83 -38.63
N ALA A 212 -31.45 27.65 -38.06
CA ALA A 212 -30.88 27.26 -36.76
C ALA A 212 -29.52 26.59 -36.93
N TYR A 213 -29.30 25.91 -38.06
CA TYR A 213 -28.00 25.36 -38.41
C TYR A 213 -27.83 25.42 -39.92
N ASP A 214 -26.81 26.17 -40.32
CA ASP A 214 -26.39 26.31 -41.72
C ASP A 214 -25.35 25.21 -42.00
N VAL A 215 -25.66 24.34 -42.96
CA VAL A 215 -24.77 23.24 -43.37
C VAL A 215 -24.11 23.48 -44.73
N SER A 216 -24.32 24.66 -45.31
CA SER A 216 -23.88 25.03 -46.65
C SER A 216 -22.48 25.67 -46.72
#